data_AF-A0A918M8S9-F1
#
_entry.id   AF-A0A918M8S9-F1
#
_cell.length_a   1.000
_cell.length_b   1.000
_cell.length_c   1.000
_cell.angle_alpha   90.00
_cell.angle_beta   90.00
_cell.angle_gamma   90.00
#
_symmetry.space_group_name_H-M   'P 1'
#
loop_
_entity.id
_entity.type
_entity.pdbx_description
1 polymer ?
#
loop_
_entity_poly.entity_id
_entity_poly.type
_entity_poly.pdbx_seq_one_letter_code
_entity_poly.pdbx_strand_id
1 'polypeptide(L)'
;MTDLTMWLEATAGLSAAGGVGYAKVRAPHAYWALVGLPATLVRFGFSYRPTMDVCGLTVRPSGLRAFVTRNLSRREVQPVPPKIRRVRGTSTGLRVTLRLPAGLEPADVAAASERLRHAWGVHSVTVRETKPGFVELRMTGYDVLRRVRMPRRAVPHDMIVPVALRDDGTAFERDYCKAPMALTLGANGSGKSMYQRNLIKGLARLPVALAGIDCKRGVEQSAYGPRLSALVTTPDDAASLLAVLVAEMEDHGIRTAQPVPDSGGPGRDVRASERGDGLPVAPEAHRSPRLPGRPSPALRPQ
;
A
#
# COMPACT_ATOMS: atom_id res chain seq x y z
N MET A 1 24.02 52.00 5.96
CA MET A 1 23.33 51.31 4.84
C MET A 1 23.23 49.79 5.02
N THR A 2 24.02 49.19 5.92
CA THR A 2 24.07 47.73 6.19
C THR A 2 22.84 47.18 6.93
N ASP A 3 22.19 47.98 7.78
CA ASP A 3 21.02 47.52 8.55
C ASP A 3 19.78 47.28 7.68
N LEU A 4 19.51 48.14 6.69
CA LEU A 4 18.35 48.01 5.82
C LEU A 4 18.43 46.76 4.94
N THR A 5 19.63 46.40 4.49
CA THR A 5 19.87 45.15 3.75
C THR A 5 19.65 43.93 4.64
N MET A 6 20.14 43.98 5.89
CA MET A 6 19.95 42.90 6.85
C MET A 6 18.48 42.71 7.24
N TRP A 7 17.72 43.80 7.41
CA TRP A 7 16.28 43.74 7.68
C TRP A 7 15.47 43.23 6.48
N LEU A 8 15.84 43.60 5.25
CA LEU A 8 15.24 43.08 4.02
C LEU A 8 15.55 41.59 3.82
N GLU A 9 16.77 41.16 4.08
CA GLU A 9 17.18 39.75 4.03
C GLU A 9 16.49 38.93 5.12
N ALA A 10 16.36 39.48 6.33
CA ALA A 10 15.66 38.82 7.44
C ALA A 10 14.15 38.70 7.18
N THR A 11 13.49 39.75 6.66
CA THR A 11 12.06 39.70 6.30
C THR A 11 11.79 38.85 5.06
N ALA A 12 12.68 38.86 4.06
CA ALA A 12 12.64 37.93 2.93
C ALA A 12 12.86 36.48 3.40
N GLY A 13 13.76 36.25 4.35
CA GLY A 13 14.01 34.94 4.96
C GLY A 13 12.81 34.43 5.77
N LEU A 14 12.16 35.28 6.55
CA LEU A 14 10.97 34.95 7.34
C LEU A 14 9.74 34.68 6.45
N SER A 15 9.54 35.48 5.40
CA SER A 15 8.46 35.26 4.43
C SER A 15 8.71 34.04 3.55
N ALA A 16 9.96 33.75 3.17
CA ALA A 16 10.34 32.50 2.52
C ALA A 16 10.13 31.30 3.45
N ALA A 17 10.53 31.37 4.72
CA ALA A 17 10.34 30.29 5.69
C ALA A 17 8.84 30.03 5.97
N GLY A 18 8.05 31.09 6.14
CA GLY A 18 6.59 31.01 6.29
C GLY A 18 5.90 30.46 5.05
N GLY A 19 6.31 30.89 3.85
CA GLY A 19 5.83 30.39 2.57
C GLY A 19 6.16 28.92 2.33
N VAL A 20 7.36 28.48 2.73
CA VAL A 20 7.80 27.09 2.66
C VAL A 20 7.01 26.20 3.64
N GLY A 21 6.78 26.66 4.87
CA GLY A 21 5.93 25.99 5.84
C GLY A 21 4.48 25.87 5.39
N TYR A 22 3.92 26.95 4.83
CA TYR A 22 2.57 26.96 4.26
C TYR A 22 2.45 26.01 3.04
N ALA A 23 3.43 26.04 2.14
CA ALA A 23 3.48 25.15 0.98
C ALA A 23 3.56 23.69 1.39
N LYS A 24 4.28 23.35 2.47
CA LYS A 24 4.35 22.00 3.03
C LYS A 24 2.97 21.45 3.43
N VAL A 25 2.10 22.31 3.95
CA VAL A 25 0.73 21.92 4.38
C VAL A 25 -0.26 21.95 3.21
N ARG A 26 -0.25 23.01 2.41
CA ARG A 26 -1.28 23.25 1.38
C ARG A 26 -0.98 22.55 0.05
N ALA A 27 0.30 22.43 -0.30
CA ALA A 27 0.78 21.85 -1.55
C ALA A 27 1.99 20.92 -1.31
N PRO A 28 1.82 19.82 -0.54
CA PRO A 28 2.93 18.94 -0.15
C PRO A 28 3.71 18.38 -1.34
N HIS A 29 3.05 18.12 -2.46
CA HIS A 29 3.70 17.71 -3.71
C HIS A 29 4.67 18.76 -4.28
N ALA A 30 4.30 20.04 -4.26
CA ALA A 30 5.12 21.13 -4.77
C ALA A 30 6.29 21.39 -3.81
N TYR A 31 6.01 21.43 -2.50
CA TYR A 31 7.06 21.47 -1.48
C TYR A 31 8.04 20.31 -1.61
N TRP A 32 7.54 19.10 -1.82
CA TRP A 32 8.39 17.93 -2.02
C TRP A 32 9.27 18.07 -3.26
N ALA A 33 8.71 18.47 -4.40
CA ALA A 33 9.48 18.63 -5.62
C ALA A 33 10.58 19.71 -5.50
N LEU A 34 10.29 20.83 -4.83
CA LEU A 34 11.18 21.99 -4.75
C LEU A 34 12.20 21.92 -3.61
N VAL A 35 11.80 21.37 -2.45
CA VAL A 35 12.60 21.42 -1.21
C VAL A 35 12.86 20.01 -0.68
N GLY A 36 11.81 19.21 -0.53
CA GLY A 36 11.90 17.90 0.12
C GLY A 36 12.83 16.92 -0.60
N LEU A 37 12.64 16.74 -1.90
CA LEU A 37 13.42 15.82 -2.72
C LEU A 37 14.91 16.22 -2.80
N PRO A 38 15.29 17.48 -3.11
CA PRO A 38 16.69 17.91 -3.05
C PRO A 38 17.31 17.70 -1.67
N ALA A 39 16.63 18.11 -0.60
CA ALA A 39 17.14 17.96 0.78
C ALA A 39 17.32 16.48 1.14
N THR A 40 16.39 15.60 0.77
CA THR A 40 16.51 14.16 1.00
C THR A 40 17.62 13.55 0.16
N LEU A 41 17.83 13.95 -1.09
CA LEU A 41 18.95 13.47 -1.93
C LEU A 41 20.30 13.83 -1.33
N VAL A 42 20.45 15.08 -0.88
CA VAL A 42 21.65 15.58 -0.19
C VAL A 42 21.88 14.77 1.08
N ARG A 43 20.88 14.68 1.96
CA ARG A 43 20.98 13.93 3.21
C ARG A 43 21.31 12.46 2.96
N PHE A 44 20.61 11.83 2.01
CA PHE A 44 20.85 10.44 1.62
C PHE A 44 22.29 10.23 1.13
N GLY A 45 22.81 11.12 0.26
CA GLY A 45 24.17 11.02 -0.25
C GLY A 45 25.24 11.18 0.83
N PHE A 46 25.10 12.18 1.71
CA PHE A 46 26.06 12.45 2.77
C PHE A 46 25.98 11.46 3.94
N SER A 47 24.77 11.00 4.29
CA SER A 47 24.55 10.14 5.46
C SER A 47 24.55 8.65 5.13
N TYR A 48 24.67 8.24 3.85
CA TYR A 48 24.45 6.85 3.45
C TYR A 48 25.25 5.84 4.27
N ARG A 49 26.58 5.97 4.29
CA ARG A 49 27.47 5.04 5.00
C ARG A 49 27.19 5.05 6.52
N PRO A 50 27.23 6.21 7.21
CA PRO A 50 26.88 6.27 8.64
C PRO A 50 25.51 5.67 8.96
N THR A 51 24.50 5.93 8.13
CA THR A 51 23.15 5.40 8.33
C THR A 51 23.13 3.88 8.19
N MET A 52 23.84 3.30 7.21
CA MET A 52 23.93 1.84 7.06
C MET A 52 24.63 1.19 8.25
N ASP A 53 25.70 1.81 8.77
CA ASP A 53 26.45 1.31 9.93
C ASP A 53 25.60 1.36 11.22
N VAL A 54 24.96 2.50 11.52
CA VAL A 54 24.06 2.65 12.67
C VAL A 54 22.85 1.73 12.55
N CYS A 55 22.39 1.47 11.32
CA CYS A 55 21.31 0.53 11.09
C CYS A 55 21.73 -0.95 11.18
N GLY A 56 23.02 -1.24 11.34
CA GLY A 56 23.55 -2.61 11.35
C GLY A 56 23.40 -3.32 10.00
N LEU A 57 23.29 -2.56 8.91
CA LEU A 57 23.11 -3.07 7.56
C LEU A 57 24.45 -3.31 6.84
N THR A 58 25.55 -3.33 7.59
CA THR A 58 26.88 -3.53 7.03
C THR A 58 27.41 -4.91 7.42
N VAL A 59 27.79 -5.69 6.41
CA VAL A 59 28.21 -7.08 6.62
C VAL A 59 29.72 -7.13 6.75
N ARG A 60 30.21 -7.89 7.73
CA ARG A 60 31.63 -8.23 7.85
C ARG A 60 32.04 -9.06 6.63
N PRO A 61 33.08 -8.65 5.87
CA PRO A 61 33.60 -9.45 4.77
C PRO A 61 33.95 -10.87 5.20
N SER A 62 33.64 -11.85 4.33
CA SER A 62 34.04 -13.25 4.50
C SER A 62 35.52 -13.37 4.90
N GLY A 63 35.85 -14.26 5.83
CA GLY A 63 37.17 -14.38 6.47
C GLY A 63 38.37 -14.36 5.51
N LEU A 64 38.24 -14.94 4.32
CA LEU A 64 39.29 -14.93 3.30
C LEU A 64 39.61 -13.53 2.76
N ARG A 65 38.56 -12.72 2.53
CA ARG A 65 38.68 -11.34 2.06
C ARG A 65 39.20 -10.44 3.17
N ALA A 66 38.69 -10.64 4.39
CA ALA A 66 39.16 -9.97 5.61
C ALA A 66 40.65 -10.23 5.87
N PHE A 67 41.11 -11.48 5.65
CA PHE A 67 42.50 -11.89 5.79
C PHE A 67 43.41 -11.27 4.73
N VAL A 68 42.99 -11.28 3.45
CA VAL A 68 43.75 -10.66 2.35
C VAL A 68 43.89 -9.14 2.50
N THR A 69 42.83 -8.40 2.82
CA THR A 69 42.96 -6.94 3.07
C THR A 69 43.75 -6.63 4.34
N ARG A 70 43.66 -7.47 5.37
CA ARG A 70 44.45 -7.29 6.60
C ARG A 70 45.94 -7.52 6.34
N ASN A 71 46.30 -8.53 5.56
CA ASN A 71 47.69 -8.86 5.24
C ASN A 71 48.32 -7.93 4.19
N LEU A 72 47.58 -7.48 3.18
CA LEU A 72 48.12 -6.61 2.13
C LEU A 72 48.08 -5.12 2.47
N SER A 73 47.22 -4.68 3.41
CA SER A 73 46.96 -3.24 3.59
C SER A 73 46.97 -2.74 5.03
N ARG A 74 47.18 -3.60 6.05
CA ARG A 74 47.04 -3.25 7.49
C ARG A 74 45.82 -2.37 7.80
N ARG A 75 44.72 -2.53 7.06
CA ARG A 75 43.51 -1.75 7.21
C ARG A 75 42.44 -2.64 7.82
N GLU A 76 41.81 -2.19 8.90
CA GLU A 76 40.66 -2.86 9.48
C GLU A 76 39.61 -3.12 8.41
N VAL A 77 39.04 -4.31 8.48
CA VAL A 77 38.15 -4.85 7.46
C VAL A 77 36.81 -4.13 7.59
N GLN A 78 36.68 -3.03 6.85
CA GLN A 78 35.52 -2.16 6.94
C GLN A 78 34.25 -2.93 6.54
N PRO A 79 33.19 -2.87 7.36
CA PRO A 79 31.88 -3.41 7.02
C PRO A 79 31.44 -2.89 5.65
N VAL A 80 30.97 -3.77 4.76
CA VAL A 80 30.60 -3.36 3.40
C VAL A 80 29.12 -3.03 3.39
N PRO A 81 28.73 -1.75 3.23
CA PRO A 81 27.32 -1.39 3.09
C PRO A 81 26.78 -1.88 1.74
N PRO A 82 25.45 -2.02 1.60
CA PRO A 82 24.81 -2.27 0.33
C PRO A 82 25.27 -1.25 -0.72
N LYS A 83 25.46 -1.70 -1.96
CA LYS A 83 25.91 -0.80 -3.02
C LYS A 83 24.70 -0.13 -3.66
N ILE A 84 24.68 1.20 -3.68
CA ILE A 84 23.70 1.98 -4.45
C ILE A 84 23.91 1.69 -5.94
N ARG A 85 22.85 1.26 -6.64
CA ARG A 85 22.87 0.99 -8.08
C ARG A 85 22.13 2.03 -8.87
N ARG A 86 21.01 2.52 -8.34
CA ARG A 86 20.19 3.52 -8.99
C ARG A 86 19.49 4.35 -7.94
N VAL A 87 19.46 5.66 -8.16
CA VAL A 87 18.67 6.62 -7.38
C VAL A 87 17.72 7.31 -8.33
N ARG A 88 16.44 7.38 -7.98
CA ARG A 88 15.41 8.01 -8.81
C ARG A 88 14.45 8.83 -7.94
N GLY A 89 14.49 10.15 -8.11
CA GLY A 89 13.49 11.05 -7.54
C GLY A 89 12.11 10.81 -8.18
N THR A 90 11.07 10.92 -7.37
CA THR A 90 9.67 10.82 -7.80
C THR A 90 8.86 11.96 -7.20
N SER A 91 7.67 12.22 -7.73
CA SER A 91 6.78 13.28 -7.22
C SER A 91 6.30 13.05 -5.78
N THR A 92 6.37 11.82 -5.27
CA THR A 92 5.93 11.45 -3.93
C THR A 92 7.09 11.09 -3.00
N GLY A 93 8.30 10.94 -3.51
CA GLY A 93 9.38 10.30 -2.76
C GLY A 93 10.67 10.06 -3.52
N LEU A 94 11.49 9.14 -3.01
CA LEU A 94 12.75 8.71 -3.57
C LEU A 94 12.77 7.18 -3.72
N ARG A 95 13.19 6.66 -4.88
CA ARG A 95 13.40 5.22 -5.11
C ARG A 95 14.87 4.93 -5.26
N VAL A 96 15.37 3.98 -4.48
CA VAL A 96 16.78 3.59 -4.50
C VAL A 96 16.88 2.09 -4.67
N THR A 97 17.58 1.64 -5.70
CA THR A 97 17.92 0.23 -5.88
C THR A 97 19.28 -0.03 -5.24
N LEU A 98 19.32 -0.95 -4.28
CA LEU A 98 20.52 -1.41 -3.61
C LEU A 98 20.87 -2.83 -4.06
N ARG A 99 22.16 -3.09 -4.22
CA ARG A 99 22.69 -4.45 -4.33
C ARG A 99 23.16 -4.89 -2.94
N LEU A 100 22.60 -6.00 -2.46
CA LEU A 100 22.95 -6.57 -1.18
C LEU A 100 24.30 -7.31 -1.27
N PRO A 101 25.20 -7.16 -0.28
CA PRO A 101 26.36 -8.04 -0.15
C PRO A 101 25.92 -9.45 0.26
N ALA A 102 26.79 -10.44 0.05
CA ALA A 102 26.55 -11.79 0.56
C ALA A 102 26.47 -11.75 2.10
N GLY A 103 25.43 -12.36 2.66
CA GLY A 103 25.17 -12.37 4.10
C GLY A 103 24.28 -11.24 4.63
N LEU A 104 23.74 -10.37 3.76
CA LEU A 104 22.65 -9.45 4.12
C LEU A 104 21.37 -9.87 3.42
N GLU A 105 20.29 -10.03 4.17
CA GLU A 105 19.01 -10.45 3.62
C GLU A 105 18.09 -9.25 3.36
N PRO A 106 17.15 -9.36 2.39
CA PRO A 106 16.11 -8.36 2.22
C PRO A 106 15.30 -8.09 3.51
N ALA A 107 15.13 -9.12 4.33
CA ALA A 107 14.43 -9.04 5.62
C ALA A 107 15.14 -8.10 6.61
N ASP A 108 16.48 -8.10 6.66
CA ASP A 108 17.26 -7.22 7.53
C ASP A 108 17.03 -5.74 7.18
N VAL A 109 17.02 -5.45 5.87
CA VAL A 109 16.75 -4.10 5.36
C VAL A 109 15.31 -3.68 5.67
N ALA A 110 14.36 -4.62 5.55
CA ALA A 110 12.97 -4.37 5.91
C ALA A 110 12.81 -4.12 7.42
N ALA A 111 13.52 -4.85 8.28
CA ALA A 111 13.52 -4.62 9.73
C ALA A 111 14.14 -3.27 10.11
N ALA A 112 15.08 -2.76 9.32
CA ALA A 112 15.68 -1.45 9.52
C ALA A 112 14.83 -0.27 8.97
N SER A 113 13.70 -0.52 8.29
CA SER A 113 12.95 0.52 7.58
C SER A 113 12.55 1.72 8.44
N GLU A 114 12.13 1.47 9.68
CA GLU A 114 11.75 2.50 10.65
C GLU A 114 12.93 3.42 11.00
N ARG A 115 14.11 2.84 11.24
CA ARG A 115 15.35 3.58 11.53
C ARG A 115 15.80 4.40 10.32
N LEU A 116 15.73 3.80 9.13
CA LEU A 116 16.04 4.48 7.86
C LEU A 116 15.11 5.66 7.61
N ARG A 117 13.80 5.51 7.90
CA ARG A 117 12.82 6.60 7.81
C ARG A 117 13.26 7.79 8.65
N HIS A 118 13.58 7.57 9.92
CA HIS A 118 14.00 8.62 10.84
C HIS A 118 15.33 9.25 10.43
N ALA A 119 16.32 8.44 10.04
CA ALA A 119 17.63 8.93 9.61
C ALA A 119 17.56 9.86 8.39
N TRP A 120 16.69 9.56 7.43
CA TRP A 120 16.55 10.36 6.22
C TRP A 120 15.44 11.41 6.26
N GLY A 121 14.67 11.47 7.34
CA GLY A 121 13.60 12.45 7.54
C GLY A 121 12.49 12.33 6.50
N VAL A 122 12.14 11.10 6.11
CA VAL A 122 11.06 10.79 5.16
C VAL A 122 9.82 10.30 5.92
N HIS A 123 8.66 10.26 5.26
CA HIS A 123 7.40 9.83 5.88
C HIS A 123 7.32 8.31 6.05
N SER A 124 7.78 7.55 5.05
CA SER A 124 7.83 6.08 5.14
C SER A 124 8.97 5.51 4.30
N VAL A 125 9.40 4.30 4.63
CA VAL A 125 10.37 3.51 3.86
C VAL A 125 9.80 2.12 3.66
N THR A 126 9.55 1.74 2.43
CA THR A 126 9.06 0.42 2.05
C THR A 126 10.17 -0.30 1.29
N VAL A 127 10.42 -1.56 1.64
CA VAL A 127 11.43 -2.40 0.98
C VAL A 127 10.70 -3.40 0.10
N ARG A 128 11.12 -3.48 -1.17
CA ARG A 128 10.61 -4.46 -2.12
C ARG A 128 11.77 -5.24 -2.72
N GLU A 129 11.71 -6.55 -2.66
CA GLU A 129 12.64 -7.38 -3.41
C GLU A 129 12.33 -7.29 -4.91
N THR A 130 13.38 -7.11 -5.72
CA THR A 130 13.22 -6.97 -7.18
C THR A 130 13.72 -8.20 -7.92
N LYS A 131 14.89 -8.69 -7.53
CA LYS A 131 15.53 -9.89 -8.03
C LYS A 131 16.55 -10.36 -6.97
N PRO A 132 16.99 -11.62 -7.01
CA PRO A 132 17.95 -12.13 -6.03
C PRO A 132 19.16 -11.21 -5.84
N GLY A 133 19.41 -10.79 -4.60
CA GLY A 133 20.49 -9.88 -4.22
C GLY A 133 20.25 -8.39 -4.52
N PHE A 134 19.03 -7.99 -4.90
CA PHE A 134 18.65 -6.60 -5.15
C PHE A 134 17.34 -6.23 -4.47
N VAL A 135 17.39 -5.12 -3.72
CA VAL A 135 16.22 -4.53 -3.07
C VAL A 135 15.98 -3.13 -3.58
N GLU A 136 14.70 -2.77 -3.77
CA GLU A 136 14.26 -1.41 -3.98
C GLU A 136 13.76 -0.83 -2.66
N LEU A 137 14.43 0.22 -2.19
CA LEU A 137 13.95 1.07 -1.11
C LEU A 137 13.10 2.18 -1.73
N ARG A 138 11.83 2.20 -1.36
CA ARG A 138 10.90 3.26 -1.73
C ARG A 138 10.62 4.12 -0.51
N MET A 139 11.13 5.33 -0.55
CA MET A 139 10.96 6.33 0.50
C MET A 139 9.86 7.28 0.09
N THR A 140 8.78 7.40 0.87
CA THR A 140 7.72 8.40 0.63
C THR A 140 8.05 9.66 1.43
N GLY A 141 7.99 10.83 0.80
CA GLY A 141 8.42 12.10 1.40
C GLY A 141 7.41 12.76 2.34
N TYR A 142 6.13 12.47 2.17
CA TYR A 142 5.01 13.04 2.93
C TYR A 142 3.83 12.06 2.93
N ASP A 143 2.81 12.33 3.74
CA ASP A 143 1.59 11.52 3.75
C ASP A 143 0.81 11.69 2.44
N VAL A 144 0.94 10.70 1.55
CA VAL A 144 0.27 10.65 0.24
C VAL A 144 -1.21 10.31 0.34
N LEU A 145 -1.65 9.74 1.47
CA LEU A 145 -3.02 9.32 1.70
C LEU A 145 -3.88 10.46 2.27
N ARG A 146 -3.27 11.44 2.93
CA ARG A 146 -3.96 12.69 3.36
C ARG A 146 -4.67 13.41 2.21
N ARG A 147 -4.10 13.39 1.01
CA ARG A 147 -4.73 13.92 -0.21
C ARG A 147 -4.33 13.06 -1.41
N VAL A 148 -5.14 12.04 -1.66
CA VAL A 148 -4.93 11.08 -2.74
C VAL A 148 -4.92 11.78 -4.11
N ARG A 149 -3.81 11.63 -4.84
CA ARG A 149 -3.68 12.01 -6.25
C ARG A 149 -3.09 10.83 -7.01
N MET A 150 -3.87 10.28 -7.95
CA MET A 150 -3.41 9.15 -8.75
C MET A 150 -2.24 9.55 -9.66
N PRO A 151 -1.23 8.69 -9.86
CA PRO A 151 -0.18 8.93 -10.83
C PRO A 151 -0.76 9.14 -12.23
N ARG A 152 -0.24 10.11 -13.00
CA ARG A 152 -0.75 10.42 -14.36
C ARG A 152 -0.72 9.24 -15.32
N ARG A 153 0.23 8.32 -15.14
CA ARG A 153 0.39 7.11 -15.96
C ARG A 153 -0.49 5.94 -15.50
N ALA A 154 -1.15 6.06 -14.36
CA ALA A 154 -2.07 5.04 -13.85
C ALA A 154 -3.41 5.20 -14.59
N VAL A 155 -3.46 4.66 -15.80
CA VAL A 155 -4.66 4.61 -16.65
C VAL A 155 -5.14 3.17 -16.75
N PRO A 156 -6.46 2.90 -16.87
CA PRO A 156 -6.95 1.55 -17.13
C PRO A 156 -6.43 1.02 -18.46
N HIS A 157 -6.07 -0.27 -18.52
CA HIS A 157 -5.64 -0.99 -19.71
C HIS A 157 -5.81 -2.50 -19.48
N ASP A 158 -5.98 -3.32 -20.52
CA ASP A 158 -5.90 -4.80 -20.45
C ASP A 158 -6.63 -5.47 -19.27
N MET A 159 -7.87 -5.07 -18.96
CA MET A 159 -8.62 -5.57 -17.80
C MET A 159 -7.96 -5.27 -16.43
N ILE A 160 -7.13 -4.24 -16.37
CA ILE A 160 -6.46 -3.71 -15.18
C ILE A 160 -6.99 -2.30 -14.92
N VAL A 161 -7.47 -2.08 -13.70
CA VAL A 161 -8.01 -0.79 -13.27
C VAL A 161 -7.25 -0.25 -12.06
N PRO A 162 -6.48 0.84 -12.21
CA PRO A 162 -5.93 1.58 -11.08
C PRO A 162 -7.05 2.25 -10.28
N VAL A 163 -7.31 1.78 -9.05
CA VAL A 163 -8.52 2.14 -8.29
C VAL A 163 -8.22 2.92 -7.00
N ALA A 164 -7.03 2.75 -6.43
CA ALA A 164 -6.62 3.40 -5.20
C ALA A 164 -5.12 3.72 -5.19
N LEU A 165 -4.66 4.45 -4.17
CA LEU A 165 -3.26 4.78 -3.94
C LEU A 165 -2.77 4.03 -2.71
N ARG A 166 -1.58 3.44 -2.80
CA ARG A 166 -0.87 2.81 -1.69
C ARG A 166 -0.09 3.86 -0.89
N ASP A 167 0.24 3.53 0.34
CA ASP A 167 1.09 4.32 1.25
C ASP A 167 2.49 4.61 0.69
N ASP A 168 3.01 3.72 -0.16
CA ASP A 168 4.27 3.89 -0.89
C ASP A 168 4.15 4.83 -2.12
N GLY A 169 2.95 5.39 -2.36
CA GLY A 169 2.66 6.30 -3.46
C GLY A 169 2.48 5.62 -4.82
N THR A 170 2.38 4.29 -4.88
CA THR A 170 2.00 3.59 -6.12
C THR A 170 0.51 3.34 -6.24
N ALA A 171 0.04 3.17 -7.47
CA ALA A 171 -1.34 2.79 -7.70
C ALA A 171 -1.58 1.36 -7.19
N PHE A 172 -2.67 1.18 -6.46
CA PHE A 172 -3.27 -0.13 -6.26
C PHE A 172 -4.17 -0.42 -7.47
N GLU A 173 -3.83 -1.50 -8.16
CA GLU A 173 -4.47 -1.92 -9.40
C GLU A 173 -5.32 -3.16 -9.18
N ARG A 174 -6.53 -3.15 -9.75
CA ARG A 174 -7.42 -4.30 -9.83
C ARG A 174 -7.20 -5.00 -11.17
N ASP A 175 -6.49 -6.12 -11.13
CA ASP A 175 -6.21 -6.98 -12.29
C ASP A 175 -7.24 -8.12 -12.33
N TYR A 176 -8.13 -8.09 -13.31
CA TYR A 176 -9.18 -9.10 -13.48
C TYR A 176 -8.67 -10.38 -14.16
N CYS A 177 -7.54 -10.33 -14.86
CA CYS A 177 -6.93 -11.52 -15.46
C CYS A 177 -6.29 -12.41 -14.38
N LYS A 178 -5.72 -11.80 -13.34
CA LYS A 178 -5.12 -12.55 -12.21
C LYS A 178 -6.13 -12.97 -11.15
N ALA A 179 -7.08 -12.10 -10.85
CA ALA A 179 -8.13 -12.36 -9.88
C ALA A 179 -9.46 -11.93 -10.50
N PRO A 180 -10.21 -12.82 -11.17
CA PRO A 180 -11.42 -12.43 -11.90
C PRO A 180 -12.57 -11.98 -10.97
N MET A 181 -12.64 -12.53 -9.76
CA MET A 181 -13.65 -12.19 -8.76
C MET A 181 -13.02 -11.51 -7.54
N ALA A 182 -13.77 -10.62 -6.89
CA ALA A 182 -13.37 -9.99 -5.64
C ALA A 182 -14.60 -9.69 -4.77
N LEU A 183 -14.40 -9.78 -3.46
CA LEU A 183 -15.36 -9.39 -2.44
C LEU A 183 -14.83 -8.16 -1.70
N THR A 184 -15.55 -7.04 -1.77
CA THR A 184 -15.18 -5.79 -1.06
C THR A 184 -16.10 -5.57 0.12
N LEU A 185 -15.56 -5.69 1.33
CA LEU A 185 -16.28 -5.50 2.60
C LEU A 185 -15.80 -4.22 3.30
N GLY A 186 -16.67 -3.62 4.11
CA GLY A 186 -16.33 -2.46 4.91
C GLY A 186 -17.54 -1.80 5.56
N ALA A 187 -17.34 -1.22 6.75
CA ALA A 187 -18.36 -0.47 7.47
C ALA A 187 -18.77 0.82 6.74
N ASN A 188 -19.89 1.41 7.14
CA ASN A 188 -20.30 2.71 6.61
C ASN A 188 -19.21 3.77 6.84
N GLY A 189 -18.90 4.55 5.80
CA GLY A 189 -17.82 5.54 5.84
C GLY A 189 -16.40 5.00 5.62
N SER A 190 -16.20 3.68 5.49
CA SER A 190 -14.87 3.10 5.24
C SER A 190 -14.29 3.39 3.85
N GLY A 191 -15.10 3.91 2.94
CA GLY A 191 -14.72 4.15 1.55
C GLY A 191 -15.10 3.03 0.56
N LYS A 192 -15.86 2.00 0.97
CA LYS A 192 -16.35 0.93 0.08
C LYS A 192 -17.01 1.49 -1.19
N SER A 193 -17.96 2.41 -1.03
CA SER A 193 -18.65 2.99 -2.18
C SER A 193 -17.71 3.86 -3.01
N MET A 194 -16.73 4.57 -2.42
CA MET A 194 -15.71 5.31 -3.19
C MET A 194 -14.84 4.38 -4.04
N TYR A 195 -14.43 3.23 -3.49
CA TYR A 195 -13.71 2.19 -4.23
C TYR A 195 -14.52 1.70 -5.42
N GLN A 196 -15.80 1.35 -5.21
CA GLN A 196 -16.69 0.91 -6.30
C GLN A 196 -16.86 1.99 -7.38
N ARG A 197 -17.06 3.26 -7.00
CA ARG A 197 -17.18 4.36 -7.96
C ARG A 197 -15.92 4.54 -8.81
N ASN A 198 -14.74 4.46 -8.20
CA ASN A 198 -13.46 4.51 -8.93
C ASN A 198 -13.28 3.31 -9.87
N LEU A 199 -13.72 2.13 -9.43
CA LEU A 199 -13.67 0.91 -10.23
C LEU A 199 -14.57 1.01 -11.46
N ILE A 200 -15.82 1.41 -11.29
CA ILE A 200 -16.77 1.66 -12.38
C ILE A 200 -16.20 2.71 -13.34
N LYS A 201 -15.69 3.82 -12.83
CA LYS A 201 -15.06 4.86 -13.64
C LYS A 201 -13.89 4.34 -14.48
N GLY A 202 -13.07 3.44 -13.92
CA GLY A 202 -11.96 2.84 -14.63
C GLY A 202 -12.41 1.84 -15.70
N LEU A 203 -13.31 0.92 -15.33
CA LEU A 203 -13.89 -0.06 -16.25
C LEU A 203 -14.68 0.60 -17.38
N ALA A 204 -15.35 1.72 -17.11
CA ALA A 204 -16.11 2.47 -18.10
C ALA A 204 -15.27 2.89 -19.32
N ARG A 205 -13.94 3.01 -19.14
CA ARG A 205 -12.98 3.39 -20.19
C ARG A 205 -12.45 2.20 -20.99
N LEU A 206 -12.77 0.99 -20.58
CA LEU A 206 -12.38 -0.25 -21.25
C LEU A 206 -13.53 -0.76 -22.13
N PRO A 207 -13.25 -1.54 -23.19
CA PRO A 207 -14.25 -2.14 -24.05
C PRO A 207 -14.89 -3.36 -23.37
N VAL A 208 -15.61 -3.12 -22.27
CA VAL A 208 -16.29 -4.14 -21.47
C VAL A 208 -17.76 -3.80 -21.26
N ALA A 209 -18.60 -4.84 -21.25
CA ALA A 209 -19.97 -4.74 -20.77
C ALA A 209 -19.97 -4.59 -19.25
N LEU A 210 -20.86 -3.74 -18.71
CA LEU A 210 -20.99 -3.52 -17.28
C LEU A 210 -22.43 -3.75 -16.85
N ALA A 211 -22.65 -4.81 -16.07
CA ALA A 211 -23.92 -5.11 -15.43
C ALA A 211 -23.91 -4.58 -13.99
N GLY A 212 -24.86 -3.72 -13.65
CA GLY A 212 -25.06 -3.17 -12.32
C GLY A 212 -26.21 -3.85 -11.60
N ILE A 213 -25.96 -4.31 -10.37
CA ILE A 213 -26.99 -4.82 -9.45
C ILE A 213 -26.98 -3.91 -8.22
N ASP A 214 -28.09 -3.19 -8.00
CA ASP A 214 -28.25 -2.26 -6.88
C ASP A 214 -29.64 -2.35 -6.27
N CYS A 215 -29.85 -3.39 -5.47
CA CYS A 215 -31.10 -3.66 -4.76
C CYS A 215 -31.44 -2.62 -3.67
N LYS A 216 -30.66 -1.53 -3.56
CA LYS A 216 -31.00 -0.35 -2.75
C LYS A 216 -31.77 0.66 -3.60
N ARG A 217 -32.65 0.19 -4.49
CA ARG A 217 -33.44 1.03 -5.43
C ARG A 217 -32.56 1.89 -6.35
N GLY A 218 -31.37 1.41 -6.70
CA GLY A 218 -30.45 2.13 -7.60
C GLY A 218 -29.74 3.34 -7.00
N VAL A 219 -29.79 3.55 -5.68
CA VAL A 219 -29.22 4.74 -5.02
C VAL A 219 -27.72 4.95 -5.31
N GLU A 220 -26.95 3.87 -5.45
CA GLU A 220 -25.50 3.95 -5.65
C GLU A 220 -25.11 3.91 -7.14
N GLN A 221 -25.90 3.24 -7.99
CA GLN A 221 -25.51 2.93 -9.37
C GLN A 221 -26.34 3.60 -10.47
N SER A 222 -27.51 4.17 -10.19
CA SER A 222 -28.37 4.81 -11.22
C SER A 222 -27.66 5.93 -11.98
N ALA A 223 -26.75 6.66 -11.33
CA ALA A 223 -25.94 7.69 -11.98
C ALA A 223 -25.02 7.15 -13.10
N TYR A 224 -24.77 5.84 -13.13
CA TYR A 224 -23.96 5.17 -14.16
C TYR A 224 -24.80 4.54 -15.27
N GLY A 225 -26.13 4.61 -15.20
CA GLY A 225 -27.06 4.00 -16.16
C GLY A 225 -26.64 4.12 -17.62
N PRO A 226 -26.27 5.32 -18.13
CA PRO A 226 -25.85 5.48 -19.53
C PRO A 226 -24.63 4.65 -19.97
N ARG A 227 -23.78 4.21 -19.03
CA ARG A 227 -22.61 3.37 -19.31
C ARG A 227 -22.86 1.89 -19.01
N LEU A 228 -23.85 1.58 -18.19
CA LEU A 228 -24.17 0.20 -17.82
C LEU A 228 -24.91 -0.46 -18.98
N SER A 229 -24.51 -1.67 -19.32
CA SER A 229 -25.21 -2.53 -20.29
C SER A 229 -26.54 -3.02 -19.72
N ALA A 230 -26.62 -3.16 -18.40
CA ALA A 230 -27.84 -3.45 -17.66
C ALA A 230 -27.74 -2.87 -16.25
N LEU A 231 -28.86 -2.39 -15.71
CA LEU A 231 -28.98 -1.99 -14.31
C LEU A 231 -30.29 -2.54 -13.75
N VAL A 232 -30.20 -3.35 -12.70
CA VAL A 232 -31.35 -3.90 -11.98
C VAL A 232 -31.35 -3.42 -10.54
N THR A 233 -32.55 -3.08 -10.04
CA THR A 233 -32.70 -2.41 -8.74
C THR A 233 -33.61 -3.15 -7.76
N THR A 234 -34.14 -4.31 -8.17
CA THR A 234 -34.94 -5.22 -7.35
C THR A 234 -34.24 -6.59 -7.22
N PRO A 235 -34.51 -7.36 -6.15
CA PRO A 235 -33.95 -8.71 -6.00
C PRO A 235 -34.39 -9.68 -7.11
N ASP A 236 -35.64 -9.62 -7.56
CA ASP A 236 -36.18 -10.54 -8.57
C ASP A 236 -35.55 -10.30 -9.95
N ASP A 237 -35.38 -9.03 -10.34
CA ASP A 237 -34.68 -8.67 -11.56
C ASP A 237 -33.19 -9.03 -11.48
N ALA A 238 -32.59 -8.93 -10.28
CA ALA A 238 -31.21 -9.35 -10.05
C ALA A 238 -31.01 -10.85 -10.24
N ALA A 239 -31.92 -11.68 -9.73
CA ALA A 239 -31.89 -13.13 -9.95
C ALA A 239 -32.02 -13.46 -11.45
N SER A 240 -32.94 -12.78 -12.14
CA SER A 240 -33.16 -12.95 -13.58
C SER A 240 -31.93 -12.54 -14.39
N LEU A 241 -31.31 -11.41 -14.09
CA LEU A 241 -30.08 -10.95 -14.74
C LEU A 241 -28.92 -11.92 -14.52
N LEU A 242 -28.76 -12.45 -13.30
CA LEU A 242 -27.72 -13.43 -13.00
C LEU A 242 -27.90 -14.71 -13.82
N ALA A 243 -29.14 -15.19 -14.00
CA ALA A 243 -29.42 -16.36 -14.86
C ALA A 243 -29.00 -16.10 -16.32
N VAL A 244 -29.28 -14.91 -16.86
CA VAL A 244 -28.84 -14.50 -18.20
C VAL A 244 -27.31 -14.48 -18.30
N LEU A 245 -26.62 -13.93 -17.29
CA LEU A 245 -25.15 -13.89 -17.28
C LEU A 245 -24.52 -15.29 -17.20
N VAL A 246 -25.14 -16.23 -16.48
CA VAL A 246 -24.68 -17.63 -16.45
C VAL A 246 -24.85 -18.29 -17.81
N ALA A 247 -26.00 -18.11 -18.47
CA ALA A 247 -26.22 -18.65 -19.81
C ALA A 247 -25.19 -18.10 -20.82
N GLU A 248 -24.93 -16.79 -20.79
CA GLU A 248 -23.89 -16.16 -21.62
C GLU A 248 -22.50 -16.77 -21.37
N MET A 249 -22.15 -17.04 -20.10
CA MET A 249 -20.88 -17.68 -19.76
C MET A 249 -20.78 -19.12 -20.28
N GLU A 250 -21.89 -19.86 -20.29
CA GLU A 250 -21.95 -21.24 -20.80
C GLU A 250 -21.83 -21.27 -22.33
N ASP A 251 -22.53 -20.38 -23.03
CA ASP A 251 -22.51 -20.28 -24.50
C ASP A 251 -21.14 -19.91 -25.05
N HIS A 252 -20.38 -19.07 -24.33
CA HIS A 252 -19.06 -18.61 -24.75
C HIS A 252 -17.89 -19.50 -24.32
N GLY A 253 -18.15 -20.59 -23.59
CA GLY A 253 -17.15 -21.54 -23.11
C GLY A 253 -16.19 -20.93 -22.09
N ILE A 254 -16.31 -21.34 -20.81
CA ILE A 254 -15.43 -20.88 -19.74
C ILE A 254 -13.98 -21.30 -20.05
N ARG A 255 -13.16 -20.36 -20.51
CA ARG A 255 -11.69 -20.47 -20.36
C ARG A 255 -11.40 -20.30 -18.88
N THR A 256 -11.36 -21.42 -18.16
CA THR A 256 -10.92 -21.47 -16.77
C THR A 256 -9.59 -20.74 -16.68
N ALA A 257 -9.56 -19.65 -15.92
CA ALA A 257 -8.34 -18.93 -15.63
C ALA A 257 -7.34 -19.92 -15.05
N GLN A 258 -6.21 -20.11 -15.72
CA GLN A 258 -5.13 -20.93 -15.21
C GLN A 258 -4.73 -20.39 -13.82
N PRO A 259 -4.54 -21.26 -12.81
CA PRO A 259 -4.10 -20.81 -11.50
C PRO A 259 -2.80 -20.02 -11.65
N VAL A 260 -2.83 -18.76 -11.24
CA VAL A 260 -1.64 -17.91 -11.20
C VAL A 260 -0.66 -18.54 -10.20
N PRO A 261 0.59 -18.85 -10.58
CA PRO A 261 1.58 -19.32 -9.62
C PRO A 261 1.78 -18.24 -8.56
N ASP A 262 1.72 -18.66 -7.29
CA ASP A 262 1.85 -17.80 -6.13
C ASP A 262 3.13 -16.97 -6.27
N SER A 263 2.98 -15.70 -6.62
CA SER A 263 4.10 -14.77 -6.66
C SER A 263 4.39 -14.37 -5.22
N GLY A 264 5.14 -15.23 -4.52
CA GLY A 264 5.57 -15.08 -3.14
C GLY A 264 6.08 -13.66 -2.86
N GLY A 265 5.19 -12.83 -2.37
CA GLY A 265 5.47 -11.54 -1.76
C GLY A 265 4.75 -11.59 -0.42
N PRO A 266 5.41 -11.27 0.71
CA PRO A 266 4.80 -11.43 2.00
C PRO A 266 3.58 -10.50 2.08
N GLY A 267 2.40 -11.11 2.06
CA GLY A 267 1.21 -10.49 2.61
C GLY A 267 1.55 -10.14 4.05
N ARG A 268 1.65 -8.85 4.35
CA ARG A 268 1.61 -8.41 5.73
C ARG A 268 0.22 -8.75 6.22
N ASP A 269 0.11 -9.88 6.91
CA ASP A 269 -0.92 -10.09 7.91
C ASP A 269 -0.89 -8.88 8.82
N VAL A 270 -1.93 -8.05 8.73
CA VAL A 270 -2.20 -7.05 9.75
C VAL A 270 -2.65 -7.83 10.97
N ARG A 271 -1.70 -8.40 11.71
CA ARG A 271 -1.94 -8.81 13.10
C ARG A 271 -2.17 -7.53 13.87
N ALA A 272 -3.41 -7.35 14.32
CA ALA A 272 -3.71 -6.41 15.37
C ALA A 272 -2.77 -6.71 16.55
N SER A 273 -1.98 -5.72 16.93
CA SER A 273 -1.19 -5.73 18.14
C SER A 273 -2.14 -5.76 19.33
N GLU A 274 -2.45 -6.95 19.85
CA GLU A 274 -2.98 -7.10 21.20
C GLU A 274 -1.88 -6.65 22.16
N ARG A 275 -2.02 -5.42 22.69
CA ARG A 275 -1.31 -5.03 23.90
C ARG A 275 -1.93 -5.85 25.03
N GLY A 276 -1.14 -6.73 25.62
CA GLY A 276 -1.46 -7.33 26.90
C GLY A 276 -1.39 -6.27 27.99
N ASP A 277 -2.56 -5.88 28.50
CA ASP A 277 -2.69 -5.49 29.89
C ASP A 277 -3.39 -6.66 30.59
N GLY A 278 -2.62 -7.36 31.42
CA GLY A 278 -3.08 -8.52 32.15
C GLY A 278 -3.99 -8.13 33.30
N LEU A 279 -5.18 -8.73 33.32
CA LEU A 279 -5.90 -9.04 34.56
C LEU A 279 -6.40 -10.50 34.47
N PRO A 280 -6.28 -11.31 35.53
CA PRO A 280 -6.67 -12.71 35.48
C PRO A 280 -8.19 -12.85 35.52
N VAL A 281 -8.76 -13.58 34.56
CA VAL A 281 -10.17 -14.00 34.58
C VAL A 281 -10.24 -15.40 35.20
N ALA A 282 -10.90 -15.50 36.35
CA ALA A 282 -11.24 -16.76 37.00
C ALA A 282 -12.38 -17.49 36.25
N PRO A 283 -12.47 -18.83 36.30
CA PRO A 283 -13.51 -19.56 35.60
C PRO A 283 -14.77 -19.69 36.47
N GLU A 284 -15.89 -19.13 36.02
CA GLU A 284 -17.19 -19.38 36.66
C GLU A 284 -18.12 -20.11 35.69
N ALA A 285 -18.57 -21.28 36.15
CA ALA A 285 -19.40 -22.22 35.45
C ALA A 285 -20.85 -21.75 35.43
N HIS A 286 -21.44 -21.59 34.25
CA HIS A 286 -22.88 -21.37 34.13
C HIS A 286 -23.63 -22.67 33.78
N ARG A 287 -24.33 -23.19 34.78
CA ARG A 287 -25.36 -24.23 34.69
C ARG A 287 -26.48 -23.81 33.73
N SER A 288 -26.87 -24.71 32.84
CA SER A 288 -28.11 -24.66 32.05
C SER A 288 -29.35 -24.85 32.95
N PRO A 289 -30.45 -24.11 32.76
CA PRO A 289 -31.72 -24.45 33.39
C PRO A 289 -32.43 -25.58 32.61
N ARG A 290 -32.75 -26.66 33.32
CA ARG A 290 -33.62 -27.76 32.85
C ARG A 290 -35.07 -27.26 32.75
N LEU A 291 -35.71 -27.45 31.60
CA LEU A 291 -37.16 -27.38 31.44
C LEU A 291 -37.79 -28.64 32.08
N PRO A 292 -38.88 -28.53 32.87
CA PRO A 292 -39.61 -29.70 33.35
C PRO A 292 -40.53 -30.27 32.26
N GLY A 293 -40.66 -31.60 32.30
CA GLY A 293 -41.22 -32.43 31.23
C GLY A 293 -42.72 -32.31 30.99
N ARG A 294 -43.10 -32.70 29.77
CA ARG A 294 -44.47 -33.04 29.38
C ARG A 294 -45.06 -34.16 30.25
N PRO A 295 -46.38 -34.16 30.38
CA PRO A 295 -47.16 -35.39 30.26
C PRO A 295 -48.03 -35.35 28.98
N SER A 296 -47.98 -36.44 28.21
CA SER A 296 -49.08 -36.91 27.34
C SER A 296 -49.79 -38.06 28.10
N PRO A 297 -50.91 -38.66 27.64
CA PRO A 297 -51.76 -38.40 26.45
C PRO A 297 -53.28 -38.40 26.77
N ALA A 298 -54.14 -38.06 25.80
CA ALA A 298 -55.47 -38.68 25.65
C ALA A 298 -56.09 -38.39 24.26
N LEU A 299 -56.90 -39.35 23.82
CA LEU A 299 -57.53 -39.53 22.51
C LEU A 299 -58.60 -38.49 22.12
N ARG A 300 -58.81 -38.39 20.79
CA ARG A 300 -59.97 -38.00 19.92
C ARG A 300 -61.40 -38.08 20.55
N PRO A 301 -62.51 -37.62 19.90
CA PRO A 301 -62.78 -37.13 18.51
C PRO A 301 -63.52 -35.76 18.50
N GLN A 302 -63.96 -35.09 17.43
CA GLN A 302 -64.43 -35.38 16.06
C GLN A 302 -63.88 -34.33 15.09
#